data_AF-A0A958TX85-F1
#
_entry.id   AF-A0A958TX85-F1
#
_cell.length_a   1.000
_cell.length_b   1.000
_cell.length_c   1.000
_cell.angle_alpha   90.00
_cell.angle_beta   90.00
_cell.angle_gamma   90.00
#
_symmetry.space_group_name_H-M   'P 1'
#
loop_
_entity.id
_entity.type
_entity.pdbx_description
1 polymer ?
#
loop_
_entity_poly.entity_id
_entity_poly.type
_entity_poly.pdbx_seq_one_letter_code
_entity_poly.pdbx_strand_id
1 'polypeptide(L)'
;MAQQLFNPFTELIFDEHFCFLSGALTTEKMSVFPKWLMDHFKFGEERIEMMDKTKSYTYSDLKLPCSPEVKIAFDELDTTIQTAYKKGFEGMASLDEKLLFQWTGRMVYGLLYYEMLYERDRLLRLGEEFALSATLRERFGLFHLMLQSIIEP
;
A
#
# COMPACT_ATOMS: atom_id res chain seq x y z
N MET A 1 -21.86 -5.58 -16.10
CA MET A 1 -20.62 -5.14 -16.75
C MET A 1 -19.50 -5.60 -15.85
N ALA A 2 -18.56 -6.43 -16.31
CA ALA A 2 -17.46 -6.85 -15.44
C ALA A 2 -16.65 -5.61 -15.10
N GLN A 3 -16.54 -5.29 -13.80
CA GLN A 3 -15.75 -4.17 -13.34
C GLN A 3 -14.30 -4.46 -13.68
N GLN A 4 -13.70 -3.64 -14.54
CA GLN A 4 -12.32 -3.83 -14.95
C GLN A 4 -11.43 -3.46 -13.76
N LEU A 5 -10.90 -4.47 -13.07
CA LEU A 5 -9.97 -4.27 -11.97
C LEU A 5 -8.73 -3.51 -12.46
N PHE A 6 -8.28 -2.56 -11.66
CA PHE A 6 -7.11 -1.74 -11.98
C PHE A 6 -5.84 -2.56 -11.77
N ASN A 7 -4.81 -2.37 -12.59
CA ASN A 7 -3.51 -2.99 -12.34
C ASN A 7 -2.37 -2.05 -12.74
N PRO A 8 -1.70 -1.39 -11.77
CA PRO A 8 -0.67 -0.39 -12.06
C PRO A 8 0.59 -1.02 -12.66
N PHE A 9 0.80 -2.33 -12.55
CA PHE A 9 2.00 -3.00 -13.05
C PHE A 9 1.99 -3.30 -14.56
N THR A 10 0.82 -3.16 -15.21
CA THR A 10 0.69 -3.29 -16.67
C THR A 10 1.45 -2.17 -17.38
N GLU A 11 1.17 -0.93 -16.98
CA GLU A 11 1.75 0.28 -17.57
C GLU A 11 2.74 1.00 -16.62
N LEU A 12 3.03 0.43 -15.46
CA LEU A 12 3.90 1.01 -14.41
C LEU A 12 3.42 2.38 -13.92
N ILE A 13 2.12 2.49 -13.65
CA ILE A 13 1.47 3.72 -13.20
C ILE A 13 1.68 3.90 -11.70
N PHE A 14 2.72 4.65 -11.34
CA PHE A 14 3.03 5.05 -9.96
C PHE A 14 2.99 6.57 -9.83
N ASP A 15 1.80 7.14 -9.94
CA ASP A 15 1.58 8.59 -10.00
C ASP A 15 0.67 9.04 -8.86
N GLU A 16 0.93 10.23 -8.30
CA GLU A 16 0.21 10.72 -7.14
C GLU A 16 -1.22 11.22 -7.41
N HIS A 17 -1.58 11.39 -8.68
CA HIS A 17 -2.92 11.82 -9.10
C HIS A 17 -3.89 10.66 -9.26
N PHE A 18 -3.42 9.41 -9.23
CA PHE A 18 -4.25 8.21 -9.38
C PHE A 18 -4.25 7.41 -8.08
N CYS A 19 -5.43 6.95 -7.68
CA CYS A 19 -5.57 6.08 -6.53
C CYS A 19 -4.78 4.80 -6.76
N PHE A 20 -3.95 4.46 -5.77
CA PHE A 20 -3.07 3.30 -5.85
C PHE A 20 -3.82 1.98 -6.08
N LEU A 21 -5.07 1.87 -5.62
CA LEU A 21 -5.83 0.62 -5.63
C LEU A 21 -6.89 0.57 -6.73
N SER A 22 -7.68 1.64 -6.91
CA SER A 22 -8.79 1.70 -7.87
C SER A 22 -8.42 2.36 -9.20
N GLY A 23 -7.29 3.07 -9.28
CA GLY A 23 -6.91 3.85 -10.46
C GLY A 23 -7.75 5.12 -10.69
N ALA A 24 -8.69 5.44 -9.81
CA ALA A 24 -9.48 6.67 -9.92
C ALA A 24 -8.63 7.93 -9.65
N LEU A 25 -8.96 9.06 -10.31
CA LEU A 25 -8.30 10.33 -10.01
C LEU A 25 -8.55 10.75 -8.55
N THR A 26 -7.50 11.23 -7.89
CA THR A 26 -7.58 11.65 -6.49
C THR A 26 -6.55 12.72 -6.15
N THR A 27 -6.87 13.54 -5.16
CA THR A 27 -5.93 14.41 -4.43
C THR A 27 -5.78 13.98 -2.98
N GLU A 28 -6.56 12.99 -2.54
CA GLU A 28 -6.51 12.46 -1.19
C GLU A 28 -5.39 11.45 -1.04
N LYS A 29 -4.86 11.41 0.19
CA LYS A 29 -3.80 10.48 0.58
C LYS A 29 -4.18 9.81 1.89
N MET A 30 -3.68 8.59 2.08
CA MET A 30 -3.75 7.84 3.33
C MET A 30 -2.35 7.39 3.75
N SER A 31 -2.12 7.17 5.04
CA SER A 31 -0.82 6.66 5.50
C SER A 31 -0.65 5.19 5.11
N VAL A 32 0.58 4.79 4.78
CA VAL A 32 0.93 3.39 4.51
C VAL A 32 0.70 2.54 5.75
N PHE A 33 1.21 3.03 6.88
CA PHE A 33 1.01 2.42 8.19
C PHE A 33 -0.22 3.02 8.87
N PRO A 34 -1.06 2.22 9.55
CA PRO A 34 -2.19 2.74 10.32
C PRO A 34 -1.72 3.75 11.35
N LYS A 35 -2.41 4.89 11.46
CA LYS A 35 -2.06 5.91 12.45
C LYS A 35 -2.08 5.37 13.88
N TRP A 36 -3.10 4.58 14.23
CA TRP A 36 -3.20 3.99 15.56
C TRP A 36 -2.02 3.06 15.89
N LEU A 37 -1.48 2.37 14.87
CA LEU A 37 -0.37 1.44 15.04
C LEU A 37 0.91 2.22 15.34
N MET A 38 1.17 3.27 14.55
CA MET A 38 2.29 4.19 14.77
C MET A 38 2.22 4.86 16.13
N ASP A 39 1.04 5.36 16.54
CA ASP A 39 0.84 6.03 17.83
C ASP A 39 1.04 5.05 19.00
N HIS A 40 0.53 3.82 18.88
CA HIS A 40 0.61 2.79 19.94
C HIS A 40 2.06 2.36 20.20
N PHE A 41 2.82 2.09 19.14
CA PHE A 41 4.20 1.62 19.23
C PHE A 41 5.23 2.77 19.18
N LYS A 42 4.78 4.01 18.99
CA LYS A 42 5.59 5.25 18.96
C LYS A 42 6.68 5.28 17.90
N PHE A 43 6.48 4.60 16.77
CA PHE A 43 7.47 4.57 15.68
C PHE A 43 7.16 5.53 14.54
N GLY A 44 6.12 6.37 14.63
CA GLY A 44 5.74 7.29 13.55
C GLY A 44 6.88 8.21 13.10
N GLU A 45 7.71 8.68 14.04
CA GLU A 45 8.87 9.54 13.80
C GLU A 45 10.18 8.76 13.61
N GLU A 46 10.13 7.43 13.70
CA GLU A 46 11.30 6.59 13.40
C GLU A 46 11.54 6.53 11.88
N ARG A 47 12.76 6.11 11.53
CA ARG A 47 13.17 5.95 10.14
C ARG A 47 13.08 4.50 9.70
N ILE A 48 12.62 4.30 8.47
CA ILE A 48 12.72 3.04 7.75
C ILE A 48 13.73 3.19 6.60
N GLU A 49 14.66 2.25 6.52
CA GLU A 49 15.60 2.13 5.40
C GLU A 49 14.97 1.30 4.29
N MET A 50 15.07 1.78 3.05
CA MET A 50 14.62 1.05 1.86
C MET A 50 15.56 -0.12 1.56
N MET A 51 15.12 -1.04 0.70
CA MET A 51 15.81 -2.31 0.44
C MET A 51 17.25 -2.13 -0.04
N ASP A 52 17.52 -1.08 -0.83
CA ASP A 52 18.85 -0.77 -1.35
C ASP A 52 19.72 0.03 -0.36
N LYS A 53 19.17 0.42 0.79
CA LYS A 53 19.78 1.27 1.84
C LYS A 53 20.26 2.64 1.36
N THR A 54 19.89 3.06 0.16
CA THR A 54 20.30 4.37 -0.37
C THR A 54 19.37 5.48 0.08
N LYS A 55 18.12 5.12 0.44
CA LYS A 55 17.09 6.05 0.91
C LYS A 55 16.47 5.58 2.21
N SER A 56 16.12 6.54 3.05
CA SER A 56 15.32 6.31 4.25
C SER A 56 14.21 7.34 4.35
N TYR A 57 13.08 6.92 4.90
CA TYR A 57 11.89 7.74 5.11
C TYR A 57 11.50 7.73 6.58
N THR A 58 10.80 8.77 7.01
CA THR A 58 10.05 8.75 8.27
C THR A 58 8.77 7.95 8.07
N TYR A 59 8.39 7.07 9.00
CA TYR A 59 7.17 6.26 8.84
C TYR A 59 5.91 7.10 8.59
N SER A 60 5.78 8.25 9.26
CA SER A 60 4.65 9.18 9.12
C SER A 60 4.59 9.89 7.76
N ASP A 61 5.70 9.94 7.02
CA ASP A 61 5.79 10.54 5.69
C ASP A 61 5.34 9.59 4.57
N LEU A 62 5.29 8.28 4.86
CA LEU A 62 4.86 7.27 3.90
C LEU A 62 3.34 7.29 3.69
N LYS A 63 2.92 7.77 2.52
CA LYS A 63 1.53 7.97 2.14
C LYS A 63 1.25 7.44 0.73
N LEU A 64 0.03 6.94 0.53
CA LEU A 64 -0.47 6.47 -0.75
C LEU A 64 -1.58 7.40 -1.27
N PRO A 65 -1.61 7.73 -2.57
CA PRO A 65 -2.75 8.40 -3.18
C PRO A 65 -3.95 7.45 -3.17
N CYS A 66 -5.09 7.87 -2.61
CA CYS A 66 -6.25 7.00 -2.44
C CYS A 66 -7.55 7.71 -2.81
N SER A 67 -8.50 7.01 -3.43
CA SER A 67 -9.86 7.53 -3.60
C SER A 67 -10.59 7.51 -2.25
N PRO A 68 -11.68 8.31 -2.09
CA PRO A 68 -12.47 8.30 -0.88
C PRO A 68 -12.99 6.92 -0.49
N GLU A 69 -13.43 6.12 -1.46
CA GLU A 69 -13.91 4.75 -1.26
C GLU A 69 -12.82 3.83 -0.68
N VAL A 70 -11.63 3.83 -1.27
CA VAL A 70 -10.49 3.03 -0.78
C VAL A 70 -10.10 3.45 0.63
N LYS A 71 -10.09 4.76 0.89
CA LYS A 71 -9.76 5.29 2.21
C LYS A 71 -10.75 4.84 3.28
N ILE A 72 -12.05 4.97 3.02
CA ILE A 72 -13.12 4.51 3.93
C ILE A 72 -12.96 3.01 4.23
N ALA A 73 -12.77 2.18 3.20
CA ALA A 73 -12.63 0.75 3.37
C ALA A 73 -11.42 0.37 4.26
N PHE A 74 -10.29 1.05 4.09
CA PHE A 74 -9.12 0.82 4.95
C PHE A 74 -9.25 1.41 6.36
N ASP A 75 -9.96 2.52 6.55
CA ASP A 75 -10.22 3.10 7.88
C ASP A 75 -11.13 2.19 8.71
N GLU A 76 -12.12 1.56 8.07
CA GLU A 76 -12.98 0.53 8.68
C GLU A 76 -12.18 -0.75 9.01
N LEU A 77 -11.30 -1.18 8.11
CA LEU A 77 -10.39 -2.31 8.36
C LEU A 77 -9.45 -2.00 9.53
N ASP A 78 -8.86 -0.82 9.59
CA ASP A 78 -7.99 -0.39 10.69
C ASP A 78 -8.72 -0.43 12.04
N THR A 79 -9.97 0.01 12.08
CA THR A 79 -10.82 -0.05 13.28
C THR A 79 -11.08 -1.49 13.71
N THR A 80 -11.35 -2.38 12.75
CA THR A 80 -11.57 -3.81 12.97
C THR A 80 -10.32 -4.47 13.56
N ILE A 81 -9.16 -4.26 12.94
CA ILE A 81 -7.89 -4.81 13.40
C ILE A 81 -7.50 -4.24 14.77
N GLN A 82 -7.67 -2.94 15.00
CA GLN A 82 -7.37 -2.34 16.31
C GLN A 82 -8.24 -2.95 17.42
N THR A 83 -9.52 -3.20 17.13
CA THR A 83 -10.46 -3.80 18.08
C THR A 83 -10.07 -5.25 18.41
N ALA A 84 -9.67 -6.03 17.40
CA ALA A 84 -9.14 -7.38 17.60
C ALA A 84 -7.84 -7.36 18.41
N TYR A 85 -6.91 -6.45 18.07
CA TYR A 85 -5.63 -6.30 18.76
C TYR A 85 -5.79 -6.01 20.26
N LYS A 86 -6.78 -5.19 20.64
CA LYS A 86 -7.09 -4.90 22.06
C LYS A 86 -7.53 -6.13 22.86
N LYS A 87 -8.01 -7.19 22.20
CA LYS A 87 -8.36 -8.48 22.82
C LYS A 87 -7.17 -9.44 22.86
N GLY A 88 -5.98 -9.00 22.48
CA GLY A 88 -4.75 -9.80 22.49
C GLY A 88 -4.76 -10.91 21.43
N PHE A 89 -4.05 -12.00 21.74
CA PHE A 89 -3.86 -13.13 20.82
C PHE A 89 -5.18 -13.72 20.30
N GLU A 90 -6.14 -13.98 21.19
CA GLU A 90 -7.44 -14.56 20.81
C GLU A 90 -8.23 -13.65 19.84
N GLY A 91 -8.15 -12.34 20.06
CA GLY A 91 -8.74 -11.36 19.14
C GLY A 91 -8.13 -11.44 17.75
N MET A 92 -6.80 -11.43 17.67
CA MET A 92 -6.09 -11.50 16.39
C MET A 92 -6.29 -12.84 15.70
N ALA A 93 -6.29 -13.95 16.44
CA ALA A 93 -6.46 -15.31 15.91
C ALA A 93 -7.88 -15.60 15.41
N SER A 94 -8.88 -14.81 15.79
CA SER A 94 -10.26 -14.94 15.32
C SER A 94 -10.58 -14.12 14.06
N LEU A 95 -9.64 -13.31 13.58
CA LEU A 95 -9.80 -12.56 12.34
C LEU A 95 -9.75 -13.49 11.12
N ASP A 96 -10.56 -13.16 10.12
CA ASP A 96 -10.46 -13.77 8.80
C ASP A 96 -9.08 -13.47 8.17
N GLU A 97 -8.44 -14.50 7.61
CA GLU A 97 -7.12 -14.38 6.96
C GLU A 97 -7.12 -13.33 5.84
N LYS A 98 -8.24 -13.15 5.14
CA LYS A 98 -8.42 -12.11 4.11
C LYS A 98 -8.24 -10.71 4.70
N LEU A 99 -8.77 -10.44 5.88
CA LEU A 99 -8.64 -9.13 6.55
C LEU A 99 -7.20 -8.86 6.95
N LEU A 100 -6.50 -9.87 7.48
CA LEU A 100 -5.08 -9.79 7.80
C LEU A 100 -4.24 -9.56 6.54
N PHE A 101 -4.54 -10.27 5.45
CA PHE A 101 -3.90 -10.07 4.15
C PHE A 101 -4.10 -8.65 3.63
N GLN A 102 -5.32 -8.12 3.64
CA GLN A 102 -5.60 -6.77 3.15
C GLN A 102 -4.89 -5.70 3.99
N TRP A 103 -4.92 -5.87 5.31
CA TRP A 103 -4.33 -4.91 6.25
C TRP A 103 -2.80 -4.85 6.12
N THR A 104 -2.15 -6.01 6.14
CA THR A 104 -0.70 -6.11 5.91
C THR A 104 -0.33 -5.79 4.47
N GLY A 105 -1.19 -6.13 3.52
CA GLY A 105 -1.05 -5.84 2.10
C GLY A 105 -0.95 -4.35 1.80
N ARG A 106 -1.71 -3.49 2.50
CA ARG A 106 -1.53 -2.03 2.40
C ARG A 106 -0.10 -1.60 2.75
N MET A 107 0.44 -2.13 3.84
CA MET A 107 1.80 -1.79 4.30
C MET A 107 2.85 -2.29 3.31
N VAL A 108 2.74 -3.54 2.87
CA VAL A 108 3.64 -4.13 1.86
C VAL A 108 3.59 -3.38 0.54
N TYR A 109 2.38 -3.09 0.03
CA TYR A 109 2.21 -2.30 -1.19
C TYR A 109 2.77 -0.89 -1.02
N GLY A 110 2.54 -0.25 0.13
CA GLY A 110 3.05 1.08 0.40
C GLY A 110 4.57 1.15 0.34
N LEU A 111 5.27 0.20 0.96
CA LEU A 111 6.74 0.12 0.84
C LEU A 111 7.16 -0.12 -0.61
N LEU A 112 6.51 -1.06 -1.30
CA LEU A 112 6.77 -1.35 -2.70
C LEU A 112 6.58 -0.11 -3.59
N TYR A 113 5.52 0.68 -3.38
CA TYR A 113 5.24 1.91 -4.11
C TYR A 113 6.41 2.90 -3.99
N TYR A 114 6.95 3.09 -2.78
CA TYR A 114 8.09 3.98 -2.56
C TYR A 114 9.41 3.45 -3.14
N GLU A 115 9.61 2.12 -3.21
CA GLU A 115 10.72 1.51 -3.94
C GLU A 115 10.62 1.82 -5.44
N MET A 116 9.43 1.61 -6.03
CA MET A 116 9.19 1.83 -7.46
C MET A 116 9.34 3.30 -7.83
N LEU A 117 8.80 4.22 -7.02
CA LEU A 117 8.98 5.65 -7.21
C LEU A 117 10.46 6.05 -7.20
N TYR A 118 11.20 5.57 -6.20
CA TYR A 118 12.60 5.92 -6.06
C TYR A 118 13.43 5.44 -7.26
N GLU A 119 13.26 4.17 -7.65
CA GLU A 119 14.01 3.59 -8.75
C GLU A 119 13.65 4.23 -10.09
N ARG A 120 12.36 4.50 -10.33
CA ARG A 120 11.92 5.25 -11.50
C ARG A 120 12.60 6.61 -11.58
N ASP A 121 12.57 7.37 -10.50
CA ASP A 121 13.17 8.71 -10.48
C ASP A 121 14.70 8.65 -10.62
N ARG A 122 15.33 7.59 -10.10
CA ARG A 122 16.78 7.34 -10.24
C ARG A 122 17.16 7.08 -11.69
N LEU A 123 16.46 6.17 -12.38
CA LEU A 123 16.71 5.85 -13.78
C LEU A 123 16.40 7.05 -14.69
N LEU A 124 15.33 7.79 -14.41
CA LEU A 124 14.99 9.00 -15.16
C LEU A 124 16.13 10.04 -15.11
N ARG A 125 16.78 10.23 -13.95
CA ARG A 125 17.96 11.11 -13.83
C ARG A 125 19.16 10.63 -14.64
N LEU A 126 19.25 9.33 -14.94
CA LEU A 126 20.28 8.73 -15.77
C LEU A 126 19.90 8.71 -17.26
N GLY A 127 18.67 9.12 -17.61
CA GLY A 127 18.14 9.00 -18.97
C GLY A 127 17.77 7.56 -19.36
N GLU A 128 17.56 6.70 -18.37
CA GLU A 128 17.17 5.30 -18.55
C GLU A 128 15.66 5.11 -18.31
N GLU A 129 15.05 4.16 -19.01
CA GLU A 129 13.65 3.81 -18.81
C GLU A 129 13.46 2.88 -17.62
N PHE A 130 12.45 3.17 -16.81
CA PHE A 130 12.06 2.30 -15.71
C PHE A 130 11.33 1.06 -16.22
N ALA A 131 11.86 -0.12 -15.90
CA ALA A 131 11.27 -1.39 -16.30
C ALA A 131 11.35 -2.44 -15.18
N LEU A 132 10.33 -3.28 -15.11
CA LEU A 132 10.32 -4.49 -14.29
C LEU A 132 10.37 -5.74 -15.16
N SER A 133 10.99 -6.80 -14.64
CA SER A 133 10.98 -8.12 -15.27
C SER A 133 9.54 -8.65 -15.37
N ALA A 134 9.26 -9.49 -16.36
CA ALA A 134 7.93 -10.07 -16.58
C ALA A 134 7.41 -10.78 -15.33
N THR A 135 8.26 -11.56 -14.66
CA THR A 135 7.91 -12.29 -13.42
C THR A 135 7.54 -11.36 -12.27
N LEU A 136 8.25 -10.23 -12.10
CA LEU A 136 7.90 -9.26 -11.04
C LEU A 136 6.60 -8.53 -11.35
N ARG A 137 6.39 -8.13 -12.62
CA ARG A 137 5.13 -7.52 -13.06
C ARG A 137 3.94 -8.43 -12.79
N GLU A 138 4.06 -9.71 -13.11
CA GLU A 138 3.00 -10.70 -12.86
C GLU A 138 2.72 -10.84 -11.36
N ARG A 139 3.75 -11.08 -10.54
CA ARG A 139 3.58 -11.28 -9.09
C ARG A 139 3.00 -10.07 -8.38
N PHE A 140 3.51 -8.88 -8.67
CA PHE A 140 3.00 -7.66 -8.07
C PHE A 140 1.61 -7.29 -8.60
N GLY A 141 1.34 -7.56 -9.87
CA GLY A 141 0.01 -7.44 -10.45
C GLY A 141 -1.01 -8.33 -9.74
N LEU A 142 -0.71 -9.62 -9.55
CA LEU A 142 -1.59 -10.55 -8.84
C LEU A 142 -1.81 -10.14 -7.38
N PHE A 143 -0.75 -9.72 -6.69
CA PHE A 143 -0.85 -9.20 -5.33
C PHE A 143 -1.77 -7.97 -5.24
N HIS A 144 -1.61 -7.02 -6.15
CA HIS A 144 -2.44 -5.82 -6.22
C HIS A 144 -3.90 -6.12 -6.56
N LEU A 145 -4.15 -7.04 -7.50
CA LEU A 145 -5.50 -7.51 -7.82
C LEU A 145 -6.16 -8.17 -6.61
N MET A 146 -5.42 -8.98 -5.84
CA MET A 146 -5.96 -9.58 -4.62
C MET A 146 -6.24 -8.53 -3.54
N LEU A 147 -5.44 -7.46 -3.45
CA LEU A 147 -5.64 -6.36 -2.51
C LEU A 147 -6.92 -5.56 -2.82
N GLN A 148 -7.35 -5.48 -4.09
CA GLN A 148 -8.61 -4.83 -4.49
C GLN A 148 -9.85 -5.49 -3.91
N SER A 149 -9.74 -6.73 -3.40
CA SER A 149 -10.85 -7.43 -2.72
C SER A 149 -11.41 -6.74 -1.47
N ILE A 150 -10.78 -5.64 -1.04
CA ILE A 150 -11.27 -4.76 0.05
C ILE A 150 -12.38 -3.81 -0.41
N ILE A 151 -12.41 -3.46 -1.71
CA ILE A 151 -13.44 -2.60 -2.32
C ILE A 151 -14.31 -3.36 -3.33
N GLU A 152 -13.79 -4.41 -3.96
CA GLU A 152 -14.47 -5.23 -4.97
C GLU A 152 -14.40 -6.72 -4.57
N PRO A 153 -15.36 -7.22 -3.76
CA PRO A 153 -15.30 -8.53 -3.11
C PRO A 153 -15.37 -9.76 -4.02
#